data_AF-A0A8I2G384-F1
#
_entry.id   AF-A0A8I2G384-F1
#
_cell.length_a   1.000
_cell.length_b   1.000
_cell.length_c   1.000
_cell.angle_alpha   90.00
_cell.angle_beta   90.00
_cell.angle_gamma   90.00
#
_symmetry.space_group_name_H-M   'P 1'
#
loop_
_entity.id
_entity.type
_entity.pdbx_description
1 polymer ?
#
loop_
_entity_poly.entity_id
_entity_poly.type
_entity_poly.pdbx_seq_one_letter_code
_entity_poly.pdbx_strand_id
1 'polypeptide(L)'
;MKKIISLITILIAWLGITVNLNALMAGNEGEGAYGSNGRNSGGSAAAAAIGELIVKGGGFLFQSSADINIFFNKIELAELSGPDYEALQTSLNAAIDHMEQARTTYLQLKTLAVVTPYNQEVIYKLINFDYDAFQQENRLFPFVFARVKDFLSVGNVTGIFNEFYSYTGQILDLLYTLKREVDAEIFPTLSTVWRVNQQYSGFKLFGQYVTRVFYRIKL
;
A
#
# COMPACT_ATOMS: atom_id res chain seq x y z
N MET A 1 -7.34 12.90 -33.36
CA MET A 1 -5.98 13.19 -32.82
C MET A 1 -6.04 14.22 -31.67
N LYS A 2 -6.55 13.88 -30.48
CA LYS A 2 -6.49 14.76 -29.28
C LYS A 2 -6.35 14.03 -27.92
N LYS A 3 -5.98 12.75 -27.87
CA LYS A 3 -5.92 11.96 -26.60
C LYS A 3 -4.55 11.34 -26.24
N ILE A 4 -3.53 11.51 -27.08
CA ILE A 4 -2.17 10.98 -26.83
C ILE A 4 -1.48 11.67 -25.62
N ILE A 5 -1.98 12.83 -25.19
CA ILE A 5 -1.37 13.65 -24.12
C ILE A 5 -1.55 13.05 -22.71
N SER A 6 -2.53 12.17 -22.47
CA SER A 6 -2.78 11.57 -21.15
C SER A 6 -1.77 10.48 -20.75
N LEU A 7 -1.09 9.88 -21.73
CA LEU A 7 -0.30 8.66 -21.55
C LEU A 7 1.15 8.94 -21.15
N ILE A 8 1.72 10.06 -21.63
CA ILE A 8 3.06 10.52 -21.22
C ILE A 8 3.09 10.88 -19.73
N THR A 9 1.97 11.36 -19.17
CA THR A 9 1.89 11.74 -17.75
C THR A 9 1.82 10.54 -16.82
N ILE A 10 1.13 9.46 -17.20
CA ILE A 10 1.05 8.23 -16.40
C ILE A 10 2.39 7.48 -16.44
N LEU A 11 3.03 7.36 -17.60
CA LEU A 11 4.32 6.67 -17.73
C LEU A 11 5.47 7.41 -17.02
N ILE A 12 5.48 8.75 -17.06
CA ILE A 12 6.48 9.57 -16.34
C ILE A 12 6.26 9.52 -14.82
N ALA A 13 5.01 9.41 -14.34
CA ALA A 13 4.73 9.22 -12.91
C ALA A 13 5.25 7.86 -12.39
N TRP A 14 5.32 6.84 -13.23
CA TRP A 14 5.78 5.49 -12.88
C TRP A 14 7.30 5.30 -12.94
N LEU A 15 8.02 6.02 -13.80
CA LEU A 15 9.49 5.94 -13.92
C LEU A 15 10.25 6.37 -12.64
N GLY A 16 9.57 7.02 -11.68
CA GLY A 16 10.15 7.36 -10.37
C GLY A 16 9.96 6.32 -9.26
N ILE A 17 9.18 5.25 -9.48
CA ILE A 17 8.78 4.28 -8.43
C ILE A 17 9.29 2.86 -8.78
N THR A 18 10.43 2.74 -9.45
CA THR A 18 11.15 1.47 -9.57
C THR A 18 12.36 1.47 -8.65
N VAL A 19 12.16 1.19 -7.36
CA VAL A 19 13.25 0.93 -6.43
C VAL A 19 12.92 -0.31 -5.59
N ASN A 20 13.69 -1.38 -5.82
CA ASN A 20 13.79 -2.66 -5.10
C ASN A 20 12.64 -3.03 -4.14
N LEU A 21 11.66 -3.74 -4.71
CA LEU A 21 10.42 -4.26 -4.11
C LEU A 21 10.60 -5.18 -2.88
N ASN A 22 11.76 -5.84 -2.72
CA ASN A 22 11.99 -6.76 -1.60
C ASN A 22 12.44 -6.06 -0.29
N ALA A 23 12.86 -4.79 -0.35
CA ALA A 23 13.27 -4.02 0.84
C ALA A 23 12.09 -3.26 1.50
N LEU A 24 10.90 -3.29 0.89
CA LEU A 24 9.87 -2.28 1.05
C LEU A 24 8.89 -2.47 2.23
N MET A 25 8.96 -3.57 2.99
CA MET A 25 8.15 -3.73 4.23
C MET A 25 8.89 -4.38 5.42
N ALA A 26 10.16 -4.78 5.25
CA ALA A 26 11.00 -5.41 6.29
C ALA A 26 11.43 -4.46 7.44
N GLY A 27 11.03 -3.18 7.38
CA GLY A 27 11.36 -2.18 8.40
C GLY A 27 10.83 -2.53 9.79
N ASN A 28 9.68 -3.20 9.87
CA ASN A 28 9.04 -3.54 11.14
C ASN A 28 9.35 -4.95 11.68
N GLU A 29 10.28 -5.68 11.03
CA GLU A 29 10.55 -7.10 11.30
C GLU A 29 11.84 -7.35 12.08
N GLY A 30 12.46 -6.30 12.63
CA GLY A 30 13.71 -6.51 13.37
C GLY A 30 13.46 -7.40 14.59
N GLU A 31 14.41 -8.25 14.96
CA GLU A 31 14.37 -9.16 16.13
C GLU A 31 14.14 -8.46 17.50
N GLY A 32 13.82 -7.16 17.51
CA GLY A 32 13.39 -6.39 18.67
C GLY A 32 12.24 -5.39 18.38
N ALA A 33 11.48 -5.50 17.29
CA ALA A 33 10.35 -4.58 17.02
C ALA A 33 9.19 -4.77 18.02
N TYR A 34 9.03 -5.99 18.54
CA TYR A 34 8.03 -6.36 19.54
C TYR A 34 8.74 -6.82 20.82
N GLY A 35 8.28 -6.34 21.97
CA GLY A 35 8.94 -6.62 23.25
C GLY A 35 8.69 -8.04 23.73
N SER A 36 9.73 -8.73 24.20
CA SER A 36 9.54 -9.87 25.10
C SER A 36 9.34 -9.32 26.51
N ASN A 37 8.10 -9.18 26.96
CA ASN A 37 7.90 -9.05 28.40
C ASN A 37 8.36 -10.37 29.02
N GLY A 38 9.47 -10.34 29.76
CA GLY A 38 10.10 -11.52 30.34
C GLY A 38 9.06 -12.44 30.98
N ARG A 39 9.14 -13.74 30.64
CA ARG A 39 8.15 -14.82 30.85
C ARG A 39 7.11 -14.95 29.74
N ASN A 40 7.54 -15.35 28.55
CA ASN A 40 6.94 -16.45 27.79
C ASN A 40 7.58 -16.50 26.39
N SER A 41 7.88 -17.71 25.94
CA SER A 41 8.32 -18.04 24.58
C SER A 41 7.32 -17.67 23.46
N GLY A 42 6.21 -16.99 23.78
CA GLY A 42 5.18 -16.55 22.83
C GLY A 42 5.44 -15.19 22.17
N GLY A 43 6.36 -14.38 22.70
CA GLY A 43 6.68 -13.06 22.15
C GLY A 43 7.34 -13.09 20.76
N SER A 44 8.18 -14.11 20.48
CA SER A 44 8.83 -14.23 19.17
C SER A 44 7.90 -14.76 18.09
N ALA A 45 6.95 -15.64 18.44
CA ALA A 45 5.98 -16.19 17.50
C ALA A 45 4.98 -15.14 17.00
N ALA A 46 4.47 -14.28 17.90
CA ALA A 46 3.58 -13.18 17.52
C ALA A 46 4.30 -12.13 16.65
N ALA A 47 5.56 -11.80 16.98
CA ALA A 47 6.38 -10.90 16.17
C ALA A 47 6.65 -11.44 14.77
N ALA A 48 6.99 -12.73 14.65
CA ALA A 48 7.18 -13.41 13.37
C ALA A 48 5.88 -13.43 12.54
N ALA A 49 4.74 -13.71 13.17
CA ALA A 49 3.44 -13.69 12.51
C ALA A 49 3.07 -12.29 12.00
N ILE A 50 3.40 -11.22 12.74
CA ILE A 50 3.20 -9.84 12.28
C ILE A 50 4.05 -9.57 11.03
N GLY A 51 5.33 -9.94 11.02
CA GLY A 51 6.20 -9.80 9.85
C GLY A 51 5.62 -10.53 8.62
N GLU A 52 5.22 -11.79 8.80
CA GLU A 52 4.60 -12.58 7.71
C GLU A 52 3.36 -11.89 7.15
N LEU A 53 2.46 -11.40 8.01
CA LEU A 53 1.24 -10.70 7.58
C LEU A 53 1.55 -9.38 6.87
N ILE A 54 2.60 -8.65 7.28
CA ILE A 54 3.07 -7.44 6.61
C ILE A 54 3.52 -7.78 5.18
N VAL A 55 4.39 -8.78 5.02
CA VAL A 55 4.91 -9.21 3.71
C VAL A 55 3.79 -9.74 2.82
N LYS A 56 2.93 -10.59 3.37
CA LYS A 56 1.81 -11.19 2.63
C LYS A 56 0.80 -10.13 2.17
N GLY A 57 0.43 -9.20 3.06
CA GLY A 57 -0.48 -8.10 2.73
C GLY A 57 0.08 -7.20 1.62
N GLY A 58 1.38 -6.87 1.71
CA GLY A 58 2.08 -6.12 0.67
C GLY A 58 2.16 -6.87 -0.66
N GLY A 59 2.45 -8.18 -0.61
CA GLY A 59 2.51 -9.05 -1.80
C GLY A 59 1.20 -9.03 -2.57
N PHE A 60 0.07 -9.25 -1.88
CA PHE A 60 -1.25 -9.18 -2.51
C PHE A 60 -1.60 -7.79 -3.04
N LEU A 61 -1.24 -6.72 -2.31
CA LEU A 61 -1.41 -5.34 -2.82
C LEU A 61 -0.65 -5.12 -4.13
N PHE A 62 0.58 -5.64 -4.25
CA PHE A 62 1.38 -5.49 -5.47
C PHE A 62 0.83 -6.33 -6.62
N GLN A 63 0.37 -7.54 -6.37
CA GLN A 63 -0.30 -8.37 -7.38
C GLN A 63 -1.55 -7.66 -7.90
N SER A 64 -2.41 -7.19 -7.00
CA SER A 64 -3.59 -6.39 -7.34
C SER A 64 -3.25 -5.14 -8.16
N SER A 65 -2.15 -4.45 -7.79
CA SER A 65 -1.67 -3.32 -8.56
C SER A 65 -1.10 -3.68 -9.93
N ALA A 66 -0.56 -4.88 -10.12
CA ALA A 66 -0.10 -5.34 -11.43
C ALA A 66 -1.31 -5.65 -12.33
N ASP A 67 -2.32 -6.31 -11.79
CA ASP A 67 -3.56 -6.64 -12.51
C ASP A 67 -4.33 -5.39 -12.93
N ILE A 68 -4.43 -4.38 -12.06
CA ILE A 68 -5.10 -3.12 -12.43
C ILE A 68 -4.32 -2.33 -13.49
N ASN A 69 -2.99 -2.46 -13.54
CA ASN A 69 -2.20 -1.86 -14.62
C ASN A 69 -2.44 -2.57 -15.95
N ILE A 70 -2.62 -3.90 -15.94
CA ILE A 70 -3.02 -4.65 -17.12
C ILE A 70 -4.41 -4.18 -17.58
N PHE A 71 -5.34 -3.98 -16.65
CA PHE A 71 -6.66 -3.42 -16.95
C PHE A 71 -6.56 -2.02 -17.59
N PHE A 72 -5.74 -1.11 -17.03
CA PHE A 72 -5.53 0.22 -17.61
C PHE A 72 -4.93 0.16 -19.02
N ASN A 73 -3.95 -0.71 -19.26
CA ASN A 73 -3.39 -0.92 -20.59
C ASN A 73 -4.48 -1.36 -21.59
N LYS A 74 -5.37 -2.28 -21.19
CA LYS A 74 -6.49 -2.72 -22.03
C LYS A 74 -7.48 -1.59 -22.32
N ILE A 75 -7.79 -0.74 -21.34
CA ILE A 75 -8.61 0.48 -21.56
C ILE A 75 -7.96 1.39 -22.60
N GLU A 76 -6.66 1.61 -22.53
CA GLU A 76 -5.94 2.46 -23.48
C GLU A 76 -5.98 1.89 -24.91
N LEU A 77 -5.77 0.58 -25.05
CA LEU A 77 -5.84 -0.10 -26.35
C LEU A 77 -7.26 -0.13 -26.94
N ALA A 78 -8.28 -0.16 -26.08
CA ALA A 78 -9.67 -0.14 -26.50
C ALA A 78 -10.05 1.16 -27.25
N GLU A 79 -9.32 2.27 -27.06
CA GLU A 79 -9.52 3.48 -27.88
C GLU A 79 -9.15 3.28 -29.36
N LEU A 80 -8.35 2.26 -29.68
CA LEU A 80 -7.91 1.93 -31.05
C LEU A 80 -8.71 0.79 -31.67
N SER A 81 -8.98 -0.27 -30.90
CA SER A 81 -9.58 -1.52 -31.41
C SER A 81 -11.02 -1.78 -30.94
N GLY A 82 -11.59 -0.89 -30.12
CA GLY A 82 -12.82 -1.16 -29.38
C GLY A 82 -12.58 -1.97 -28.09
N PRO A 83 -13.52 -1.92 -27.13
CA PRO A 83 -13.36 -2.60 -25.85
C PRO A 83 -13.56 -4.11 -25.96
N ASP A 84 -12.60 -4.86 -25.43
CA ASP A 84 -12.72 -6.28 -25.13
C ASP A 84 -13.16 -6.43 -23.67
N TYR A 85 -14.48 -6.51 -23.46
CA TYR A 85 -15.04 -6.57 -22.11
C TYR A 85 -14.67 -7.84 -21.35
N GLU A 86 -14.51 -8.98 -22.02
CA GLU A 86 -14.09 -10.23 -21.38
C GLU A 86 -12.66 -10.10 -20.82
N ALA A 87 -11.75 -9.52 -21.62
CA ALA A 87 -10.38 -9.28 -21.17
C ALA A 87 -10.30 -8.23 -20.06
N LEU A 88 -11.14 -7.19 -20.11
CA LEU A 88 -11.25 -6.19 -19.05
C LEU A 88 -11.75 -6.83 -17.75
N GLN A 89 -12.83 -7.62 -17.81
CA GLN A 89 -13.39 -8.35 -16.67
C GLN A 89 -12.34 -9.26 -16.02
N THR A 90 -11.59 -10.00 -16.83
CA THR A 90 -10.56 -10.94 -16.34
C THR A 90 -9.52 -10.21 -15.49
N SER A 91 -8.93 -9.12 -16.02
CA SER A 91 -7.93 -8.35 -15.27
C SER A 91 -8.50 -7.65 -14.03
N LEU A 92 -9.75 -7.17 -14.10
CA LEU A 92 -10.38 -6.47 -12.99
C LEU A 92 -10.79 -7.41 -11.87
N ASN A 93 -11.30 -8.60 -12.19
CA ASN A 93 -11.62 -9.62 -11.20
C ASN A 93 -10.35 -10.08 -10.47
N ALA A 94 -9.25 -10.33 -11.19
CA ALA A 94 -7.96 -10.66 -10.57
C ALA A 94 -7.46 -9.56 -9.63
N ALA A 95 -7.56 -8.29 -10.05
CA ALA A 95 -7.21 -7.15 -9.19
C ALA A 95 -8.06 -7.11 -7.91
N ILE A 96 -9.37 -7.34 -8.01
CA ILE A 96 -10.28 -7.39 -6.86
C ILE A 96 -9.91 -8.55 -5.94
N ASP A 97 -9.75 -9.76 -6.46
CA ASP A 97 -9.44 -10.96 -5.68
C ASP A 97 -8.14 -10.78 -4.86
N HIS A 98 -7.09 -10.23 -5.48
CA HIS A 98 -5.85 -9.93 -4.76
C HIS A 98 -6.02 -8.80 -3.73
N MET A 99 -6.81 -7.76 -4.03
CA MET A 99 -7.07 -6.70 -3.05
C MET A 99 -7.90 -7.19 -1.86
N GLU A 100 -8.85 -8.10 -2.05
CA GLU A 100 -9.60 -8.73 -0.98
C GLU A 100 -8.71 -9.58 -0.07
N GLN A 101 -7.77 -10.31 -0.67
CA GLN A 101 -6.75 -11.05 0.08
C GLN A 101 -5.83 -10.10 0.85
N ALA A 102 -5.40 -8.98 0.25
CA ALA A 102 -4.62 -7.94 0.93
C ALA A 102 -5.39 -7.38 2.13
N ARG A 103 -6.66 -7.01 1.93
CA ARG A 103 -7.53 -6.46 2.97
C ARG A 103 -7.74 -7.44 4.12
N THR A 104 -8.01 -8.70 3.82
CA THR A 104 -8.18 -9.76 4.83
C THR A 104 -6.89 -9.93 5.63
N THR A 105 -5.74 -9.92 4.95
CA THR A 105 -4.43 -9.99 5.59
C THR A 105 -4.17 -8.79 6.51
N TYR A 106 -4.48 -7.56 6.07
CA TYR A 106 -4.32 -6.37 6.89
C TYR A 106 -5.31 -6.31 8.07
N LEU A 107 -6.50 -6.92 7.95
CA LEU A 107 -7.42 -7.10 9.06
C LEU A 107 -6.84 -8.03 10.13
N GLN A 108 -6.23 -9.14 9.72
CA GLN A 108 -5.53 -10.05 10.64
C GLN A 108 -4.36 -9.32 11.30
N LEU A 109 -3.53 -8.61 10.52
CA LEU A 109 -2.39 -7.84 11.01
C LEU A 109 -2.80 -6.83 12.08
N LYS A 110 -3.79 -5.98 11.79
CA LYS A 110 -4.21 -4.94 12.75
C LYS A 110 -4.78 -5.56 14.03
N THR A 111 -5.51 -6.67 13.90
CA THR A 111 -6.10 -7.38 15.06
C THR A 111 -5.02 -7.95 15.95
N LEU A 112 -4.00 -8.59 15.36
CA LEU A 112 -2.86 -9.13 16.09
C LEU A 112 -2.00 -8.03 16.73
N ALA A 113 -1.79 -6.93 16.02
CA ALA A 113 -1.01 -5.79 16.52
C ALA A 113 -1.65 -5.09 17.74
N VAL A 114 -2.97 -5.09 17.86
CA VAL A 114 -3.67 -4.52 19.03
C VAL A 114 -3.30 -5.26 20.32
N VAL A 115 -3.10 -6.57 20.25
CA VAL A 115 -2.81 -7.42 21.42
C VAL A 115 -1.34 -7.76 21.58
N THR A 116 -0.48 -7.29 20.67
CA THR A 116 0.97 -7.55 20.68
C THR A 116 1.71 -6.27 21.03
N PRO A 117 2.26 -6.13 22.26
CA PRO A 117 2.96 -4.93 22.67
C PRO A 117 4.17 -4.64 21.77
N TYR A 118 4.24 -3.40 21.29
CA TYR A 118 5.39 -2.91 20.55
C TYR A 118 6.58 -2.64 21.49
N ASN A 119 7.81 -2.80 21.01
CA ASN A 119 8.99 -2.53 21.83
C ASN A 119 9.06 -1.03 22.18
N GLN A 120 9.07 -0.73 23.47
CA GLN A 120 9.11 0.64 23.99
C GLN A 120 10.35 1.40 23.54
N GLU A 121 11.50 0.76 23.39
CA GLU A 121 12.71 1.41 22.87
C GLU A 121 12.49 1.92 21.44
N VAL A 122 11.79 1.14 20.60
CA VAL A 122 11.46 1.55 19.24
C VAL A 122 10.43 2.69 19.26
N ILE A 123 9.45 2.64 20.17
CA ILE A 123 8.51 3.76 20.38
C ILE A 123 9.26 5.05 20.75
N TYR A 124 10.22 5.00 21.68
CA TYR A 124 11.02 6.16 22.05
C TYR A 124 11.84 6.71 20.87
N LYS A 125 12.42 5.82 20.05
CA LYS A 125 13.14 6.24 18.83
C LYS A 125 12.20 6.93 17.84
N LEU A 126 10.99 6.40 17.64
CA LEU A 126 10.00 6.99 16.74
C LEU A 126 9.53 8.38 17.21
N ILE A 127 9.32 8.56 18.52
CA ILE A 127 8.89 9.85 19.09
C ILE A 127 9.97 10.93 18.95
N ASN A 128 11.24 10.56 19.18
CA ASN A 128 12.38 11.48 19.10
C ASN A 128 12.98 11.62 17.69
N PHE A 129 12.36 10.99 16.68
CA PHE A 129 12.84 11.04 15.31
C PHE A 129 12.60 12.42 14.69
N ASP A 130 13.62 12.99 14.02
CA ASP A 130 13.48 14.25 13.30
C ASP A 130 12.81 14.02 11.93
N TYR A 131 11.48 13.99 11.94
CA TYR A 131 10.66 13.80 10.74
C TYR A 131 10.86 14.92 9.71
N ASP A 132 11.05 16.16 10.17
CA ASP A 132 11.09 17.32 9.26
C ASP A 132 12.41 17.35 8.50
N ALA A 133 13.54 17.12 9.17
CA ALA A 133 14.83 16.93 8.51
C ALA A 133 14.79 15.73 7.58
N PHE A 134 14.27 14.58 8.05
CA PHE A 134 14.20 13.36 7.24
C PHE A 134 13.38 13.53 5.95
N GLN A 135 12.25 14.25 6.03
CA GLN A 135 11.42 14.57 4.86
C GLN A 135 12.21 15.38 3.84
N GLN A 136 12.93 16.43 4.28
CA GLN A 136 13.68 17.32 3.43
C GLN A 136 14.88 16.62 2.77
N GLU A 137 15.67 15.90 3.57
CA GLU A 137 16.83 15.12 3.10
C GLU A 137 16.46 14.13 2.00
N ASN A 138 15.32 13.45 2.17
CA ASN A 138 14.85 12.42 1.26
C ASN A 138 13.90 12.94 0.16
N ARG A 139 13.60 14.25 0.16
CA ARG A 139 12.68 14.92 -0.78
C ARG A 139 11.33 14.20 -0.87
N LEU A 140 10.79 13.79 0.28
CA LEU A 140 9.52 13.06 0.35
C LEU A 140 8.35 14.01 0.07
N PHE A 141 7.30 13.51 -0.57
CA PHE A 141 6.09 14.28 -0.83
C PHE A 141 5.46 14.73 0.50
N PRO A 142 5.39 16.06 0.79
CA PRO A 142 5.04 16.54 2.13
C PRO A 142 3.67 16.07 2.60
N PHE A 143 2.67 16.06 1.71
CA PHE A 143 1.30 15.69 2.07
C PHE A 143 1.18 14.22 2.50
N VAL A 144 1.88 13.30 1.82
CA VAL A 144 1.88 11.88 2.17
C VAL A 144 2.72 11.64 3.43
N PHE A 145 3.87 12.31 3.53
CA PHE A 145 4.77 12.14 4.66
C PHE A 145 4.21 12.72 5.96
N ALA A 146 3.45 13.81 5.90
CA ALA A 146 2.73 14.36 7.05
C ALA A 146 1.81 13.29 7.69
N ARG A 147 1.09 12.51 6.89
CA ARG A 147 0.25 11.41 7.41
C ARG A 147 1.08 10.33 8.11
N VAL A 148 2.28 10.01 7.60
CA VAL A 148 3.21 9.08 8.26
C VAL A 148 3.67 9.65 9.61
N LYS A 149 4.05 10.93 9.63
CA LYS A 149 4.45 11.66 10.84
C LYS A 149 3.34 11.66 11.89
N ASP A 150 2.09 11.91 11.50
CA ASP A 150 0.94 11.96 12.42
C ASP A 150 0.77 10.67 13.24
N PHE A 151 1.10 9.51 12.66
CA PHE A 151 1.09 8.24 13.37
C PHE A 151 2.39 7.99 14.14
N LEU A 152 3.53 8.10 13.46
CA LEU A 152 4.79 7.60 14.01
C LEU A 152 5.40 8.54 15.06
N SER A 153 5.20 9.86 14.96
CA SER A 153 5.73 10.83 15.93
C SER A 153 5.13 10.71 17.32
N VAL A 154 3.98 10.04 17.45
CA VAL A 154 3.34 9.71 18.73
C VAL A 154 3.47 8.22 19.09
N GLY A 155 4.30 7.48 18.37
CA GLY A 155 4.50 6.04 18.60
C GLY A 155 3.32 5.15 18.17
N ASN A 156 2.37 5.64 17.39
CA ASN A 156 1.17 4.90 17.00
C ASN A 156 1.42 3.96 15.80
N VAL A 157 2.17 2.89 16.02
CA VAL A 157 2.47 1.89 14.99
C VAL A 157 1.21 1.12 14.55
N THR A 158 0.32 0.77 15.48
CA THR A 158 -0.94 0.10 15.16
C THR A 158 -1.84 0.96 14.26
N GLY A 159 -1.76 2.28 14.38
CA GLY A 159 -2.41 3.25 13.50
C GLY A 159 -2.04 3.07 12.03
N ILE A 160 -0.79 2.69 11.74
CA ILE A 160 -0.34 2.38 10.37
C ILE A 160 -1.11 1.19 9.79
N PHE A 161 -1.30 0.12 10.57
CA PHE A 161 -2.03 -1.07 10.08
C PHE A 161 -3.51 -0.79 9.89
N ASN A 162 -4.10 0.05 10.74
CA ASN A 162 -5.46 0.56 10.53
C ASN A 162 -5.55 1.33 9.20
N GLU A 163 -4.54 2.15 8.90
CA GLU A 163 -4.47 2.90 7.66
C GLU A 163 -4.32 1.99 6.43
N PHE A 164 -3.47 0.96 6.48
CA PHE A 164 -3.36 -0.04 5.41
C PHE A 164 -4.70 -0.75 5.15
N TYR A 165 -5.40 -1.17 6.21
CA TYR A 165 -6.73 -1.76 6.09
C TYR A 165 -7.74 -0.77 5.48
N SER A 166 -7.71 0.50 5.91
CA SER A 166 -8.55 1.57 5.36
C SER A 166 -8.32 1.77 3.86
N TYR A 167 -7.05 1.88 3.43
CA TYR A 167 -6.69 2.03 2.02
C TYR A 167 -7.21 0.86 1.16
N THR A 168 -7.04 -0.38 1.61
CA THR A 168 -7.56 -1.53 0.83
C THR A 168 -9.08 -1.47 0.66
N GLY A 169 -9.83 -1.01 1.67
CA GLY A 169 -11.28 -0.80 1.55
C GLY A 169 -11.62 0.27 0.51
N GLN A 170 -10.96 1.43 0.57
CA GLN A 170 -11.17 2.54 -0.37
C GLN A 170 -10.86 2.14 -1.82
N ILE A 171 -9.81 1.33 -2.02
CA ILE A 171 -9.47 0.80 -3.35
C ILE A 171 -10.53 -0.19 -3.82
N LEU A 172 -10.96 -1.14 -2.98
CA LEU A 172 -12.01 -2.10 -3.34
C LEU A 172 -13.31 -1.41 -3.75
N ASP A 173 -13.75 -0.37 -3.06
CA ASP A 173 -14.97 0.37 -3.42
C ASP A 173 -14.90 0.94 -4.85
N LEU A 174 -13.72 1.42 -5.25
CA LEU A 174 -13.49 1.93 -6.60
C LEU A 174 -13.36 0.79 -7.63
N LEU A 175 -12.68 -0.30 -7.29
CA LEU A 175 -12.59 -1.48 -8.17
C LEU A 175 -13.97 -2.10 -8.42
N TYR A 176 -14.81 -2.21 -7.40
CA TYR A 176 -16.19 -2.66 -7.55
C TYR A 176 -17.05 -1.68 -8.35
N THR A 177 -16.75 -0.38 -8.29
CA THR A 177 -17.39 0.60 -9.17
C THR A 177 -17.02 0.35 -10.64
N LEU A 178 -15.73 0.19 -10.94
CA LEU A 178 -15.27 -0.21 -12.28
C LEU A 178 -15.89 -1.54 -12.71
N LYS A 179 -16.02 -2.50 -11.80
CA LYS A 179 -16.55 -3.83 -12.11
C LYS A 179 -17.99 -3.74 -12.58
N ARG A 180 -18.83 -2.96 -11.89
CA ARG A 180 -20.21 -2.73 -12.31
C ARG A 180 -20.32 -2.06 -13.68
N GLU A 181 -19.41 -1.13 -14.00
CA GLU A 181 -19.37 -0.49 -15.32
C GLU A 181 -19.03 -1.53 -16.40
N VAL A 182 -17.93 -2.26 -16.20
CA VAL A 182 -17.43 -3.26 -17.15
C VAL A 182 -18.41 -4.43 -17.34
N ASP A 183 -19.02 -4.93 -16.26
CA ASP A 183 -20.01 -6.02 -16.31
C ASP A 183 -21.30 -5.60 -17.03
N ALA A 184 -21.60 -4.30 -17.07
CA ALA A 184 -22.70 -3.73 -17.84
C ALA A 184 -22.29 -3.35 -19.27
N GLU A 185 -21.08 -3.73 -19.71
CA GLU A 185 -20.49 -3.33 -20.99
C GLU A 185 -20.45 -1.80 -21.18
N ILE A 186 -20.28 -1.07 -20.07
CA ILE A 186 -20.09 0.37 -20.05
C ILE A 186 -18.60 0.65 -19.96
N PHE A 187 -18.09 1.46 -20.89
CA PHE A 187 -16.70 1.86 -20.88
C PHE A 187 -16.39 2.74 -19.66
N PRO A 188 -15.40 2.39 -18.82
CA PRO A 188 -15.11 3.14 -17.60
C PRO A 188 -14.75 4.59 -17.86
N THR A 189 -15.19 5.48 -16.96
CA THR A 189 -14.84 6.89 -17.10
C THR A 189 -13.38 7.14 -16.72
N LEU A 190 -12.75 8.09 -17.41
CA LEU A 190 -11.38 8.54 -17.11
C LEU A 190 -11.25 8.99 -15.64
N SER A 191 -12.29 9.60 -15.07
CA SER A 191 -12.31 10.01 -13.66
C SER A 191 -12.21 8.82 -12.72
N THR A 192 -12.99 7.75 -12.94
CA THR A 192 -12.95 6.52 -12.13
C THR A 192 -11.56 5.87 -12.21
N VAL A 193 -11.01 5.74 -13.42
CA VAL A 193 -9.67 5.18 -13.68
C VAL A 193 -8.58 5.98 -12.94
N TRP A 194 -8.61 7.32 -13.05
CA TRP A 194 -7.65 8.18 -12.34
C TRP A 194 -7.75 8.05 -10.83
N ARG A 195 -8.96 8.00 -10.27
CA ARG A 195 -9.15 7.84 -8.82
C ARG A 195 -8.57 6.52 -8.32
N VAL A 196 -8.75 5.43 -9.06
CA VAL A 196 -8.13 4.13 -8.73
C VAL A 196 -6.61 4.26 -8.73
N ASN A 197 -6.02 4.79 -9.80
CA ASN A 197 -4.57 4.98 -9.91
C ASN A 197 -4.01 5.86 -8.77
N GLN A 198 -4.70 6.94 -8.43
CA GLN A 198 -4.32 7.82 -7.31
C GLN A 198 -4.34 7.09 -5.97
N GLN A 199 -5.35 6.25 -5.70
CA GLN A 199 -5.43 5.48 -4.45
C GLN A 199 -4.30 4.46 -4.33
N TYR A 200 -4.01 3.70 -5.41
CA TYR A 200 -2.87 2.78 -5.42
C TYR A 200 -1.54 3.51 -5.21
N SER A 201 -1.35 4.64 -5.88
CA SER A 201 -0.12 5.44 -5.78
C SER A 201 0.05 6.01 -4.36
N GLY A 202 -1.03 6.54 -3.78
CA GLY A 202 -1.05 7.04 -2.41
C GLY A 202 -0.71 5.98 -1.38
N PHE A 203 -1.31 4.79 -1.49
CA PHE A 203 -1.00 3.66 -0.62
C PHE A 203 0.48 3.24 -0.75
N LYS A 204 0.99 3.04 -1.97
CA LYS A 204 2.40 2.66 -2.18
C LYS A 204 3.38 3.66 -1.58
N LEU A 205 3.15 4.96 -1.81
CA LEU A 205 3.99 6.01 -1.24
C LEU A 205 3.93 6.01 0.29
N PHE A 206 2.73 5.91 0.87
CA PHE A 206 2.55 5.84 2.31
C PHE A 206 3.31 4.66 2.92
N GLY A 207 3.13 3.45 2.38
CA GLY A 207 3.85 2.25 2.83
C GLY A 207 5.37 2.38 2.68
N GLN A 208 5.85 2.90 1.55
CA GLN A 208 7.28 3.15 1.35
C GLN A 208 7.86 4.12 2.39
N TYR A 209 7.14 5.19 2.72
CA TYR A 209 7.60 6.21 3.66
C TYR A 209 7.65 5.68 5.09
N VAL A 210 6.63 4.93 5.49
CA VAL A 210 6.63 4.18 6.75
C VAL A 210 7.88 3.29 6.85
N THR A 211 8.15 2.49 5.83
CA THR A 211 9.31 1.59 5.83
C THR A 211 10.63 2.34 5.91
N ARG A 212 10.76 3.47 5.21
CA ARG A 212 11.97 4.29 5.26
C ARG A 212 12.26 4.84 6.66
N VAL A 213 11.23 5.27 7.40
CA VAL A 213 11.40 5.69 8.80
C VAL A 213 11.88 4.53 9.66
N PHE A 214 11.21 3.37 9.56
CA PHE A 214 11.61 2.18 10.33
C PHE A 214 13.03 1.68 10.00
N TYR A 215 13.46 1.79 8.75
CA TYR A 215 14.83 1.47 8.36
C TYR A 215 15.82 2.45 8.99
N ARG A 216 15.49 3.75 9.04
CA ARG A 216 16.39 4.78 9.57
C ARG A 216 16.60 4.68 11.08
N ILE A 217 15.61 4.26 11.86
CA ILE A 217 15.72 4.13 13.33
C ILE A 217 16.34 2.80 13.80
N LYS A 218 16.43 1.82 12.88
CA LYS A 218 17.17 0.56 13.10
C LYS A 218 18.68 0.77 13.04
N LEU A 219 19.13 1.77 12.27
CA LEU A 219 20.50 2.29 12.24
C LEU A 219 20.69 3.35 13.33
#